data_AF-A0A811U9G6-F1
#
_entry.id   AF-A0A811U9G6-F1
#
_cell.length_a   1.000
_cell.length_b   1.000
_cell.length_c   1.000
_cell.angle_alpha   90.00
_cell.angle_beta   90.00
_cell.angle_gamma   90.00
#
_symmetry.space_group_name_H-M   'P 1'
#
loop_
_entity.id
_entity.type
_entity.pdbx_description
1 polymer ?
#
loop_
_entity_poly.entity_id
_entity_poly.type
_entity_poly.pdbx_seq_one_letter_code
_entity_poly.pdbx_strand_id
1 'polypeptide(L)'
;MWDAYAKDPSSVMDWQTKYMNFMFDLEDASTDGSIDVDEFALVCSSYGLDKSECQDAFKKMSQGKSEVTRDQFAALWKEYFAAEDVNAPGNFIFGKTAF
;
A
#
# COMPACT_ATOMS: atom_id res chain seq x y z
N MET A 1 -12.52 11.17 -7.87
CA MET A 1 -12.83 10.91 -6.43
C MET A 1 -11.56 11.03 -5.56
N TRP A 2 -10.40 10.62 -6.07
CA TRP A 2 -9.09 10.89 -5.47
C TRP A 2 -8.40 12.16 -6.01
N ASP A 3 -8.94 12.79 -7.06
CA ASP A 3 -8.33 13.97 -7.70
C ASP A 3 -8.17 15.17 -6.75
N ALA A 4 -9.08 15.34 -5.79
CA ALA A 4 -8.97 16.37 -4.77
C ALA A 4 -7.87 16.04 -3.75
N TYR A 5 -7.74 14.76 -3.37
CA TYR A 5 -6.72 14.27 -2.45
C TYR A 5 -5.32 14.30 -3.06
N ALA A 6 -5.20 13.97 -4.35
CA ALA A 6 -3.96 14.08 -5.10
C ALA A 6 -3.45 15.55 -5.17
N LYS A 7 -4.38 16.51 -5.30
CA LYS A 7 -4.06 17.95 -5.35
C LYS A 7 -3.81 18.56 -3.98
N ASP A 8 -4.50 18.08 -2.96
CA ASP A 8 -4.34 18.52 -1.58
C ASP A 8 -4.49 17.34 -0.61
N PRO A 9 -3.38 16.67 -0.26
CA PRO A 9 -3.36 15.57 0.70
C PRO A 9 -3.72 15.99 2.13
N SER A 10 -3.89 17.28 2.41
CA SER A 10 -4.38 17.79 3.70
C SER A 10 -5.91 17.89 3.75
N SER A 11 -6.59 17.82 2.60
CA SER A 11 -8.06 17.80 2.48
C SER A 11 -8.68 16.41 2.70
N VAL A 12 -8.00 15.54 3.45
CA VAL A 12 -8.42 14.14 3.64
C VAL A 12 -9.83 14.10 4.22
N MET A 13 -10.74 13.47 3.47
CA MET A 13 -12.09 13.23 3.96
C MET A 13 -12.10 11.97 4.83
N ASP A 14 -12.95 11.94 5.86
CA ASP A 14 -13.06 10.79 6.78
C ASP A 14 -13.20 9.43 6.08
N TRP A 15 -13.90 9.38 4.95
CA TRP A 15 -14.09 8.15 4.20
C TRP A 15 -12.80 7.62 3.57
N GLN A 16 -11.84 8.49 3.21
CA GLN A 16 -10.54 8.10 2.65
C GLN A 16 -9.68 7.47 3.72
N THR A 17 -9.66 8.06 4.92
CA THR A 17 -8.98 7.47 6.09
C THR A 17 -9.60 6.13 6.46
N LYS A 18 -10.94 6.01 6.44
CA LYS A 18 -11.61 4.73 6.69
C LYS A 18 -11.28 3.68 5.64
N TYR A 19 -11.22 4.07 4.37
CA TYR A 19 -10.88 3.17 3.27
C TYR A 19 -9.42 2.71 3.35
N MET A 20 -8.48 3.60 3.63
CA MET A 20 -7.08 3.26 3.86
C MET A 20 -6.93 2.26 5.02
N ASN A 21 -7.59 2.51 6.15
CA ASN A 21 -7.55 1.58 7.29
C ASN A 21 -8.17 0.22 6.96
N PHE A 22 -9.29 0.21 6.23
CA PHE A 22 -9.90 -1.03 5.76
C PHE A 22 -8.95 -1.85 4.86
N MET A 23 -8.22 -1.18 3.97
CA MET A 23 -7.23 -1.86 3.11
C MET A 23 -6.06 -2.41 3.93
N PHE A 24 -5.56 -1.65 4.90
CA PHE A 24 -4.54 -2.16 5.81
C PHE A 24 -5.04 -3.38 6.59
N ASP A 25 -6.24 -3.33 7.15
CA ASP A 25 -6.83 -4.45 7.91
C ASP A 25 -7.09 -5.69 7.04
N LEU A 26 -7.29 -5.49 5.73
CA LEU A 26 -7.42 -6.58 4.78
C LEU A 26 -6.08 -7.28 4.53
N GLU A 27 -4.98 -6.52 4.52
CA GLU A 27 -3.61 -7.00 4.33
C GLU A 27 -3.04 -7.63 5.61
N ASP A 28 -3.23 -7.00 6.77
CA ASP A 28 -2.85 -7.50 8.11
C ASP A 28 -3.78 -8.64 8.58
N ALA A 29 -3.66 -9.80 7.92
CA ALA A 29 -4.48 -10.97 8.20
C ALA A 29 -4.18 -11.60 9.56
N SER A 30 -2.95 -11.43 10.08
CA SER A 30 -2.53 -11.89 11.40
C SER A 30 -3.02 -10.98 12.54
N THR A 31 -3.45 -9.75 12.24
CA THR A 31 -3.86 -8.71 13.19
C THR A 31 -2.76 -8.30 14.17
N ASP A 32 -1.51 -8.33 13.73
CA ASP A 32 -0.35 -8.00 14.55
C ASP A 32 0.04 -6.50 14.49
N GLY A 33 -0.65 -5.72 13.65
CA GLY A 33 -0.43 -4.30 13.47
C GLY A 33 0.62 -3.95 12.41
N SER A 34 1.09 -4.95 11.67
CA SER A 34 2.01 -4.82 10.56
C SER A 34 1.60 -5.71 9.38
N ILE A 35 2.17 -5.45 8.20
CA ILE A 35 1.99 -6.27 7.02
C ILE A 35 3.34 -6.86 6.67
N ASP A 36 3.42 -8.19 6.65
CA ASP A 36 4.59 -8.92 6.17
C ASP A 36 4.50 -9.27 4.68
N VAL A 37 5.59 -9.83 4.14
CA VAL A 37 5.68 -10.20 2.72
C VAL A 37 4.71 -11.32 2.32
N ASP A 38 4.41 -12.25 3.22
CA ASP A 38 3.55 -13.38 2.94
C ASP A 38 2.08 -12.98 2.96
N GLU A 39 1.68 -12.13 3.92
CA GLU A 39 0.38 -11.47 3.99
C GLU A 39 0.09 -10.63 2.75
N PHE A 40 1.02 -9.73 2.41
CA PHE A 40 0.90 -8.88 1.22
C PHE A 40 0.77 -9.70 -0.06
N ALA A 41 1.63 -10.71 -0.23
CA ALA A 41 1.62 -11.56 -1.42
C ALA A 41 0.37 -12.44 -1.48
N LEU A 42 -0.15 -12.90 -0.34
CA LEU A 42 -1.40 -13.67 -0.26
C LEU A 42 -2.58 -12.81 -0.71
N VAL A 43 -2.73 -11.61 -0.16
CA VAL A 43 -3.86 -10.73 -0.51
C VAL A 43 -3.77 -10.29 -1.96
N CYS A 44 -2.61 -9.81 -2.44
CA CYS A 44 -2.46 -9.41 -3.83
C CYS A 44 -2.67 -10.58 -4.81
N SER A 45 -2.19 -11.78 -4.49
CA SER A 45 -2.43 -12.95 -5.36
C SER A 45 -3.90 -13.38 -5.42
N SER A 46 -4.68 -13.13 -4.35
CA SER A 46 -6.14 -13.35 -4.37
C SER A 46 -6.86 -12.47 -5.38
N TYR A 47 -6.28 -11.32 -5.74
CA TYR A 47 -6.74 -10.40 -6.79
C TYR A 47 -6.21 -10.78 -8.19
N GLY A 48 -5.53 -11.91 -8.33
CA GLY A 48 -5.03 -12.42 -9.61
C GLY A 48 -3.64 -11.92 -10.01
N LEU A 49 -2.90 -11.30 -9.09
CA LEU A 49 -1.49 -10.95 -9.31
C LEU A 49 -0.57 -12.16 -9.12
N ASP A 50 0.56 -12.16 -9.83
CA ASP A 50 1.57 -13.19 -9.65
C ASP A 50 2.26 -13.04 -8.28
N LYS A 51 2.37 -14.15 -7.54
CA LYS A 51 2.93 -14.12 -6.18
C LYS A 51 4.37 -13.59 -6.15
N SER A 52 5.19 -13.91 -7.16
CA SER A 52 6.58 -13.43 -7.22
C SER A 52 6.65 -11.92 -7.50
N GLU A 53 5.74 -11.40 -8.34
CA GLU A 53 5.62 -9.96 -8.55
C GLU A 53 5.20 -9.23 -7.26
N CYS A 54 4.24 -9.78 -6.52
CA CYS A 54 3.82 -9.21 -5.24
C CYS A 54 4.96 -9.17 -4.22
N GLN A 55 5.79 -10.21 -4.16
CA GLN A 55 6.96 -10.23 -3.28
C GLN A 55 7.99 -9.18 -3.67
N ASP A 56 8.20 -8.95 -4.97
CA ASP A 56 9.11 -7.91 -5.45
C ASP A 56 8.54 -6.50 -5.25
N ALA A 57 7.23 -6.32 -5.39
CA ALA A 57 6.54 -5.08 -5.03
C ALA A 57 6.67 -4.80 -3.51
N PHE A 58 6.49 -5.81 -2.66
CA PHE A 58 6.67 -5.67 -1.21
C PHE A 58 8.08 -5.20 -0.86
N LYS A 59 9.13 -5.79 -1.45
CA LYS A 59 10.52 -5.34 -1.20
C LYS A 59 10.74 -3.87 -1.52
N LYS A 60 10.11 -3.37 -2.59
CA LYS A 60 10.18 -1.95 -2.98
C LYS A 60 9.37 -1.07 -2.03
N MET A 61 8.16 -1.51 -1.68
CA MET A 61 7.26 -0.82 -0.73
C MET A 61 7.87 -0.71 0.67
N SER A 62 8.41 -1.81 1.20
CA SER A 62 8.96 -1.90 2.56
C SER A 62 10.34 -1.24 2.69
N GLN A 63 10.96 -0.85 1.56
CA GLN A 63 12.31 -0.29 1.51
C GLN A 63 13.35 -1.17 2.21
N GLY A 64 13.19 -2.50 2.12
CA GLY A 64 14.09 -3.48 2.73
C GLY A 64 13.76 -3.85 4.18
N LYS A 65 12.65 -3.38 4.75
CA LYS A 65 12.13 -3.85 6.04
C LYS A 65 11.39 -5.19 5.88
N SER A 66 11.32 -5.96 6.96
CA SER A 66 10.55 -7.21 7.01
C SER A 66 9.04 -6.98 7.02
N GLU A 67 8.62 -5.84 7.56
CA GLU A 67 7.23 -5.51 7.85
C GLU A 67 6.95 -4.04 7.54
N VAL A 68 5.68 -3.73 7.23
CA VAL A 68 5.16 -2.38 7.04
C VAL A 68 4.10 -2.09 8.10
N THR A 69 4.34 -1.11 8.98
CA THR A 69 3.36 -0.72 10.00
C THR A 69 2.23 0.11 9.41
N ARG A 70 1.11 0.25 10.13
CA ARG A 70 -0.02 1.09 9.71
C ARG A 70 0.37 2.54 9.38
N ASP A 71 1.23 3.14 10.19
CA ASP A 71 1.71 4.51 9.95
C ASP A 71 2.55 4.61 8.68
N GLN A 72 3.36 3.58 8.40
CA GLN A 72 4.15 3.50 7.16
C GLN A 72 3.23 3.29 5.96
N PHE A 73 2.26 2.39 6.06
CA PHE A 73 1.25 2.18 5.02
C PHE A 73 0.45 3.45 4.73
N ALA A 74 0.08 4.24 5.75
CA ALA A 74 -0.59 5.52 5.53
C ALA A 74 0.27 6.56 4.79
N ALA A 75 1.59 6.53 4.98
CA ALA A 75 2.52 7.36 4.21
C ALA A 75 2.63 6.88 2.75
N LEU A 76 2.76 5.57 2.55
CA LEU A 76 2.79 4.94 1.23
C LEU A 76 1.48 5.17 0.45
N TRP A 77 0.35 5.14 1.15
CA TRP A 77 -0.97 5.46 0.59
C TRP A 77 -1.02 6.90 0.06
N LYS A 78 -0.46 7.86 0.80
CA LYS A 78 -0.36 9.25 0.34
C LYS A 78 0.51 9.34 -0.91
N GLU A 79 1.67 8.67 -0.90
CA GLU A 79 2.57 8.63 -2.06
C GLU A 79 1.88 8.07 -3.30
N TYR A 80 1.15 6.95 -3.17
CA TYR A 80 0.44 6.35 -4.32
C TYR A 80 -0.50 7.32 -5.04
N PHE A 81 -1.20 8.19 -4.31
CA PHE A 81 -2.15 9.12 -4.91
C PHE A 81 -1.57 10.50 -5.26
N ALA A 82 -0.45 10.91 -4.66
CA ALA A 82 0.05 12.27 -4.77
C ALA A 82 1.50 12.39 -5.27
N ALA A 83 2.28 11.30 -5.29
CA ALA A 83 3.65 11.34 -5.78
C ALA A 83 3.68 11.42 -7.32
N GLU A 84 4.55 12.30 -7.83
CA GLU A 84 4.87 12.37 -9.26
C GLU A 84 6.07 11.45 -9.62
N ASP A 85 6.78 10.93 -8.61
CA ASP A 85 7.90 10.01 -8.81
C ASP A 85 7.40 8.60 -9.15
N VAL A 86 7.74 8.13 -10.35
CA VAL A 86 7.41 6.79 -10.84
C VAL A 86 8.06 5.67 -10.01
N ASN A 87 9.12 5.98 -9.27
CA ASN A 87 9.82 5.03 -8.40
C ASN A 87 9.42 5.17 -6.93
N ALA A 88 8.42 5.99 -6.61
CA ALA A 88 7.96 6.16 -5.24
C ALA A 88 7.56 4.80 -4.64
N PRO A 89 8.02 4.47 -3.41
CA PRO A 89 7.64 3.25 -2.71
C PRO A 89 6.12 3.03 -2.64
N GLY A 90 5.35 4.12 -2.50
CA GLY A 90 3.90 4.09 -2.53
C GLY A 90 3.30 3.48 -3.80
N ASN A 91 3.98 3.55 -4.96
CA ASN A 91 3.46 2.99 -6.21
C ASN A 91 3.30 1.46 -6.14
N PHE A 92 4.01 0.79 -5.24
CA PHE A 92 4.05 -0.67 -5.12
C PHE A 92 3.00 -1.23 -4.14
N ILE A 93 2.16 -0.40 -3.51
CA ILE A 93 1.18 -0.85 -2.49
C ILE A 93 0.09 -1.79 -3.02
N PHE A 94 -0.05 -1.95 -4.34
CA PHE A 94 -1.02 -2.87 -4.96
C PHE A 94 -0.36 -4.05 -5.69
N GLY A 95 0.86 -4.41 -5.31
CA GLY A 95 1.51 -5.64 -5.73
C GLY A 95 2.05 -5.63 -7.17
N LYS A 96 1.97 -4.49 -7.87
CA LYS A 96 2.49 -4.33 -9.23
C LYS A 96 3.84 -3.67 -9.24
N THR A 97 4.69 -4.09 -10.16
CA THR A 97 6.02 -3.51 -10.38
C THR A 97 6.14 -2.67 -11.64
N ALA A 98 5.09 -2.68 -12.49
CA ALA A 98 4.99 -1.91 -13.73
C ALA A 98 3.62 -1.22 -13.83
N PHE A 99 3.62 -0.02 -14.42
CA PHE A 99 2.48 0.90 -14.53
C PHE A 99 2.31 1.40 -15.96
#